data_AF-A0A1V0HXZ6-F1
#
_entry.id   AF-A0A1V0HXZ6-F1
#
_cell.length_a   1.000
_cell.length_b   1.000
_cell.length_c   1.000
_cell.angle_alpha   90.00
_cell.angle_beta   90.00
_cell.angle_gamma   90.00
#
_symmetry.space_group_name_H-M   'P 1'
#
loop_
_entity.id
_entity.type
_entity.pdbx_description
1 polymer ?
#
loop_
_entity_poly.entity_id
_entity_poly.type
_entity_poly.pdbx_seq_one_letter_code
_entity_poly.pdbx_strand_id
1 'polypeptide(L)'
;MSAEITRKTRLVSANGGTLDIVSHDGEILGQIAVPAGAVPAAQYLGLVPEGCHLEVADGLAALNPRHRIGIQPHPHARETGANPDYVPTSATRLEREMRLTLARMQTATKRVEARERALSAIERVPQAPAEVPPVEEPPVEVIEDDEGQSVE
;
A
#
# COMPACT_ATOMS: atom_id res chain seq x y z
N MET A 1 26.33 -22.50 34.22
CA MET A 1 26.98 -21.40 33.49
C MET A 1 26.42 -20.11 34.06
N SER A 2 27.13 -19.46 34.98
CA SER A 2 26.74 -18.15 35.48
C SER A 2 26.99 -17.12 34.38
N ALA A 3 25.93 -16.43 33.96
CA ALA A 3 26.05 -15.35 32.99
C ALA A 3 26.48 -14.07 33.72
N GLU A 4 27.64 -13.51 33.36
CA GLU A 4 28.13 -12.26 33.93
C GLU A 4 27.14 -11.11 33.66
N ILE A 5 26.62 -10.48 34.71
CA ILE A 5 25.63 -9.40 34.62
C ILE A 5 26.35 -8.06 34.45
N THR A 6 26.08 -7.37 33.34
CA THR A 6 26.66 -6.07 33.01
C THR A 6 25.61 -4.96 33.11
N ARG A 7 26.02 -3.69 33.06
CA ARG A 7 25.08 -2.54 33.01
C ARG A 7 24.11 -2.58 31.82
N LYS A 8 24.45 -3.31 30.75
CA LYS A 8 23.61 -3.44 29.55
C LYS A 8 22.68 -4.65 29.59
N THR A 9 22.81 -5.49 30.60
CA THR A 9 21.99 -6.69 30.77
C THR A 9 20.55 -6.29 31.04
N ARG A 10 19.61 -6.98 30.39
CA ARG A 10 18.18 -6.90 30.74
C ARG A 10 17.78 -8.14 31.48
N LEU A 11 17.11 -7.96 32.60
CA LEU A 11 16.51 -9.01 33.38
C LEU A 11 15.09 -9.20 32.89
N VAL A 12 14.74 -10.44 32.53
CA VAL A 12 13.41 -10.78 32.01
C VAL A 12 12.81 -11.88 32.86
N SER A 13 11.58 -11.65 33.32
CA SER A 13 10.79 -12.66 34.01
C SER A 13 9.30 -12.50 33.68
N ALA A 14 8.58 -13.63 33.62
CA ALA A 14 7.13 -13.64 33.46
C ALA A 14 6.39 -13.35 34.78
N ASN A 15 6.92 -13.85 35.91
CA ASN A 15 6.25 -13.81 37.22
C ASN A 15 7.01 -12.97 38.26
N GLY A 16 8.15 -12.38 37.87
CA GLY A 16 9.13 -11.84 38.80
C GLY A 16 10.11 -12.92 39.26
N GLY A 17 11.15 -12.52 39.97
CA GLY A 17 12.18 -13.42 40.49
C GLY A 17 13.09 -12.69 41.47
N THR A 18 14.16 -13.35 41.87
CA THR A 18 15.15 -12.78 42.80
C THR A 18 16.53 -12.71 42.17
N LEU A 19 17.28 -11.70 42.60
CA LEU A 19 18.71 -11.58 42.39
C LEU A 19 19.41 -11.79 43.72
N ASP A 20 20.42 -12.65 43.71
CA ASP A 20 21.24 -12.90 44.88
C ASP A 20 22.51 -12.05 44.79
N ILE A 21 22.86 -11.37 45.87
CA ILE A 21 24.15 -10.70 46.03
C ILE A 21 25.11 -11.72 46.63
N VAL A 22 26.08 -12.13 45.84
CA VAL A 22 27.04 -13.18 46.19
C VAL A 22 28.40 -12.56 46.48
N SER A 23 29.00 -12.92 47.61
CA SER A 23 30.35 -12.52 47.99
C SER A 23 31.40 -13.26 47.14
N HIS A 24 32.66 -12.84 47.23
CA HIS A 24 33.78 -13.55 46.61
C HIS A 24 33.96 -14.99 47.13
N ASP A 25 33.49 -15.27 48.35
CA ASP A 25 33.53 -16.60 48.96
C ASP A 25 32.33 -17.49 48.56
N GLY A 26 31.38 -16.96 47.78
CA GLY A 26 30.17 -17.66 47.36
C GLY A 26 29.03 -17.59 48.39
N GLU A 27 29.15 -16.77 49.42
CA GLU A 27 28.09 -16.57 50.41
C GLU A 27 27.04 -15.57 49.89
N ILE A 28 25.76 -15.90 50.06
CA ILE A 28 24.65 -15.02 49.70
C ILE A 28 24.46 -13.98 50.81
N LEU A 29 24.82 -12.73 50.52
CA LEU A 29 24.71 -11.62 51.47
C LEU A 29 23.31 -11.01 51.52
N GLY A 30 22.53 -11.17 50.45
CA GLY A 30 21.18 -10.63 50.37
C GLY A 30 20.46 -10.99 49.09
N GLN A 31 19.15 -10.81 49.10
CA GLN A 31 18.27 -11.09 47.96
C GLN A 31 17.47 -9.85 47.60
N ILE A 32 17.36 -9.57 46.31
CA ILE A 32 16.59 -8.45 45.77
C ILE A 32 15.46 -9.00 44.90
N ALA A 33 14.23 -8.60 45.20
CA ALA A 33 13.08 -8.94 44.36
C ALA A 33 13.07 -8.08 43.09
N VAL A 34 12.95 -8.74 41.94
CA VAL A 34 12.82 -8.13 40.62
C VAL A 34 11.38 -8.34 40.13
N PRO A 35 10.65 -7.27 39.75
CA PRO A 35 9.29 -7.40 39.27
C PRO A 35 9.22 -8.12 37.92
N ALA A 36 8.03 -8.64 37.59
CA ALA A 36 7.74 -9.21 36.28
C ALA A 36 7.94 -8.18 35.15
N GLY A 37 8.31 -8.68 33.96
CA GLY A 37 8.59 -7.88 32.77
C GLY A 37 10.08 -7.82 32.43
N ALA A 38 10.46 -6.78 31.69
CA ALA A 38 11.83 -6.57 31.20
C ALA A 38 12.46 -5.34 31.86
N VAL A 39 13.32 -5.55 32.86
CA VAL A 39 13.92 -4.50 33.69
C VAL A 39 15.42 -4.36 33.39
N PRO A 40 15.99 -3.15 33.33
CA PRO A 40 17.43 -2.97 33.17
C PRO A 40 18.20 -3.39 34.43
N ALA A 41 19.26 -4.20 34.28
CA ALA A 41 20.11 -4.63 35.41
C ALA A 41 20.90 -3.47 36.06
N ALA A 42 21.07 -2.35 35.35
CA ALA A 42 21.80 -1.18 35.83
C ALA A 42 21.27 -0.62 37.17
N GLN A 43 19.96 -0.75 37.44
CA GLN A 43 19.35 -0.28 38.68
C GLN A 43 19.81 -1.07 39.90
N TYR A 44 20.07 -2.38 39.73
CA TYR A 44 20.45 -3.28 40.81
C TYR A 44 21.97 -3.29 41.04
N LEU A 45 22.76 -3.05 40.00
CA LEU A 45 24.22 -2.98 40.12
C LEU A 45 24.71 -1.86 41.06
N GLY A 46 23.92 -0.80 41.24
CA GLY A 46 24.24 0.27 42.21
C GLY A 46 24.01 -0.12 43.67
N LEU A 47 23.32 -1.24 43.93
CA LEU A 47 23.03 -1.76 45.27
C LEU A 47 24.06 -2.80 45.73
N VAL A 48 24.99 -3.19 44.85
CA VAL A 48 25.98 -4.24 45.11
C VAL A 48 27.16 -3.65 45.88
N PRO A 49 27.51 -4.18 47.07
CA PRO A 49 28.70 -3.77 47.80
C PRO A 49 29.99 -4.08 47.02
N GLU A 50 31.07 -3.37 47.34
CA GLU A 50 32.37 -3.60 46.70
C GLU A 50 32.83 -5.06 46.90
N GLY A 51 33.34 -5.67 45.83
CA GLY A 51 33.81 -7.06 45.85
C GLY A 51 32.72 -8.14 45.75
N CYS A 52 31.43 -7.74 45.65
CA CYS A 52 30.31 -8.65 45.45
C CYS A 52 29.86 -8.65 43.99
N HIS A 53 29.13 -9.69 43.59
CA HIS A 53 28.50 -9.77 42.26
C HIS A 53 27.05 -10.25 42.37
N LEU A 54 26.28 -10.04 41.31
CA LEU A 54 24.90 -10.47 41.23
C LEU A 54 24.80 -11.81 40.53
N GLU A 55 24.06 -12.73 41.11
CA GLU A 55 23.68 -13.99 40.50
C GLU A 55 22.15 -14.04 40.32
N VAL A 56 21.74 -14.67 39.22
CA VAL A 56 20.33 -14.80 38.86
C VAL A 56 19.80 -16.08 39.50
N ALA A 57 18.84 -15.94 40.41
CA ALA A 57 18.14 -17.07 41.02
C ALA A 57 16.94 -17.51 40.15
N ASP A 58 16.20 -18.50 40.65
CA ASP A 58 15.08 -19.11 39.92
C ASP A 58 14.00 -18.08 39.51
N GLY A 59 13.47 -18.28 38.30
CA GLY A 59 12.39 -17.46 37.74
C GLY A 59 12.85 -16.17 37.05
N LEU A 60 14.16 -15.91 36.99
CA LEU A 60 14.73 -14.74 36.32
C LEU A 60 15.72 -15.17 35.23
N ALA A 61 15.74 -14.44 34.11
CA ALA A 61 16.68 -14.67 33.02
C ALA A 61 17.47 -13.39 32.73
N ALA A 62 18.81 -13.50 32.74
CA ALA A 62 19.69 -12.41 32.31
C ALA A 62 19.94 -12.48 30.80
N LEU A 63 19.39 -11.49 30.07
CA LEU A 63 19.68 -11.28 28.66
C LEU A 63 20.83 -10.28 28.52
N ASN A 64 22.02 -10.82 28.28
CA ASN A 64 23.17 -10.03 27.86
C ASN A 64 23.03 -9.73 26.36
N PRO A 65 22.94 -8.46 25.93
CA PRO A 65 22.98 -8.16 24.51
C PRO A 65 24.36 -8.56 23.96
N ARG A 66 24.45 -9.75 23.35
CA ARG A 66 25.71 -10.30 22.82
C ARG A 66 26.25 -9.49 21.64
N HIS A 67 25.40 -8.71 20.97
CA HIS A 67 25.80 -7.99 19.77
C HIS A 67 25.16 -6.59 19.77
N ARG A 68 25.98 -5.58 19.52
CA ARG A 68 25.55 -4.23 19.12
C ARG A 68 24.93 -4.28 17.72
N ILE A 69 23.89 -5.08 17.51
CA ILE A 69 23.08 -4.93 16.31
C ILE A 69 22.20 -3.72 16.61
N GLY A 70 22.69 -2.55 16.23
CA GLY A 70 21.81 -1.41 16.06
C GLY A 70 20.79 -1.83 15.03
N ILE A 71 19.55 -2.04 15.46
CA ILE A 71 18.43 -2.14 14.53
C ILE A 71 18.34 -0.74 13.92
N GLN A 72 18.99 -0.55 12.77
CA GLN A 72 18.91 0.70 12.05
C GLN A 72 17.50 0.76 11.45
N PRO A 73 16.66 1.72 11.86
CA PRO A 73 15.37 1.88 11.21
C PRO A 73 15.60 2.13 9.72
N HIS A 74 14.96 1.33 8.88
CA HIS A 74 15.08 1.50 7.44
C HIS A 74 14.58 2.91 7.08
N PRO A 75 15.34 3.72 6.31
CA PRO A 75 15.01 5.12 6.06
C PRO A 75 13.61 5.29 5.44
N HIS A 76 13.17 4.30 4.66
CA HIS A 76 11.88 4.29 3.96
C HIS A 76 10.81 3.45 4.68
N ALA A 77 10.97 3.10 5.96
CA ALA A 77 10.05 2.24 6.68
C ALA A 77 8.60 2.76 6.70
N ARG A 78 8.40 4.08 6.58
CA ARG A 78 7.08 4.75 6.57
C ARG A 78 6.56 5.09 5.17
N GLU A 79 7.32 4.75 4.12
CA GLU A 79 6.99 5.09 2.73
C GLU A 79 6.24 3.97 2.01
N THR A 80 6.13 2.79 2.63
CA THR A 80 5.41 1.67 2.05
C THR A 80 3.93 1.74 2.46
N GLY A 81 3.03 1.58 1.49
CA GLY A 81 1.59 1.52 1.74
C GLY A 81 1.14 0.30 2.58
N ALA A 82 2.07 -0.61 2.91
CA ALA A 82 1.86 -1.74 3.80
C ALA A 82 2.05 -1.37 5.29
N ASN A 83 2.54 -0.17 5.61
CA ASN A 83 2.70 0.30 6.98
C ASN A 83 1.42 1.01 7.46
N PRO A 84 0.81 0.60 8.60
CA PRO A 84 -0.33 1.33 9.18
C PRO A 84 0.01 2.79 9.52
N ASP A 85 1.28 3.11 9.76
CA ASP A 85 1.79 4.46 10.05
C ASP A 85 2.34 5.17 8.80
N TYR A 86 1.77 4.90 7.63
CA TYR A 86 2.21 5.48 6.37
C TYR A 86 2.18 7.02 6.38
N VAL A 87 3.30 7.63 6.00
CA VAL A 87 3.41 9.09 5.85
C VAL A 87 3.64 9.43 4.37
N PRO A 88 2.72 10.15 3.71
CA PRO A 88 2.89 10.52 2.31
C PRO A 88 4.09 11.46 2.14
N THR A 89 5.01 11.07 1.27
CA THR A 89 6.19 11.83 0.88
C THR A 89 5.87 12.86 -0.20
N SER A 90 6.84 13.72 -0.53
CA SER A 90 6.73 14.69 -1.63
C SER A 90 6.43 14.02 -2.98
N ALA A 91 7.02 12.85 -3.23
CA ALA A 91 6.77 12.08 -4.46
C ALA A 91 5.32 11.61 -4.58
N THR A 92 4.74 11.09 -3.49
CA THR A 92 3.34 10.64 -3.49
C THR A 92 2.33 11.79 -3.51
N ARG A 93 2.69 12.97 -2.97
CA ARG A 93 1.89 14.20 -3.17
C ARG A 93 1.89 14.63 -4.63
N LEU A 94 3.07 14.66 -5.26
CA LEU A 94 3.21 15.04 -6.68
C LEU A 94 2.48 14.07 -7.61
N GLU A 95 2.53 12.77 -7.34
CA GLU A 95 1.77 11.75 -8.08
C GLU A 95 0.26 12.00 -8.02
N ARG A 96 -0.26 12.33 -6.83
CA ARG A 96 -1.69 12.66 -6.64
C ARG A 96 -2.09 13.93 -7.40
N GLU A 97 -1.24 14.95 -7.36
CA GLU A 97 -1.46 16.19 -8.10
C GLU A 97 -1.46 15.94 -9.62
N MET A 98 -0.51 15.16 -10.13
CA MET A 98 -0.47 14.75 -11.54
C MET A 98 -1.69 13.94 -11.97
N ARG A 99 -2.17 13.02 -11.13
CA ARG A 99 -3.42 12.29 -11.43
C ARG A 99 -4.62 13.22 -11.52
N LEU A 100 -4.72 14.21 -10.63
CA LEU A 100 -5.79 15.21 -10.66
C LEU A 100 -5.73 16.09 -11.91
N THR A 101 -4.54 16.54 -12.32
CA THR A 101 -4.39 17.36 -13.53
C THR A 101 -4.72 16.56 -14.79
N LEU A 102 -4.26 15.31 -14.90
CA LEU A 102 -4.60 14.43 -16.01
C LEU A 102 -6.11 14.16 -16.10
N ALA A 103 -6.78 13.90 -14.98
CA ALA A 103 -8.22 13.72 -14.95
C ALA A 103 -8.97 14.97 -15.45
N ARG A 104 -8.53 16.16 -15.02
CA ARG A 104 -9.10 17.43 -15.50
C ARG A 104 -8.90 17.61 -17.00
N MET A 105 -7.70 17.33 -17.52
CA MET A 105 -7.42 17.39 -18.96
C MET A 105 -8.32 16.45 -19.75
N GLN A 106 -8.47 15.20 -19.32
CA GLN A 106 -9.36 14.22 -19.97
C GLN A 106 -10.83 14.66 -19.97
N THR A 107 -11.30 15.32 -18.91
CA THR A 107 -12.68 15.85 -18.91
C THR A 107 -12.84 17.02 -19.87
N ALA A 108 -11.81 17.86 -20.02
CA ALA A 108 -11.83 18.98 -20.95
C ALA A 108 -11.81 18.48 -22.40
N THR A 109 -10.95 17.51 -22.75
CA THR A 109 -10.90 16.93 -24.10
C THR A 109 -12.22 16.27 -24.47
N LYS A 110 -12.81 15.47 -23.57
CA LYS A 110 -14.13 14.85 -23.80
C LYS A 110 -15.23 15.88 -24.09
N ARG A 111 -15.20 17.05 -23.42
CA ARG A 111 -16.17 18.14 -23.67
C ARG A 111 -15.97 18.77 -25.06
N VAL A 112 -14.72 18.95 -25.49
CA VAL A 112 -14.41 19.51 -26.81
C VAL A 112 -14.81 18.51 -27.90
N GLU A 113 -14.43 17.24 -27.79
CA GLU A 113 -14.82 16.19 -28.73
C GLU A 113 -16.35 16.06 -28.87
N ALA A 114 -17.09 16.18 -27.75
CA ALA A 114 -18.55 16.15 -27.78
C ALA A 114 -19.14 17.34 -28.56
N ARG A 115 -18.55 18.53 -28.43
CA ARG A 115 -18.97 19.72 -29.19
C ARG A 115 -18.64 19.59 -30.68
N GLU A 116 -17.47 19.05 -31.02
CA GLU A 116 -17.08 18.79 -32.42
C GLU A 116 -18.03 17.80 -33.10
N ARG A 117 -18.41 16.72 -32.40
CA ARG A 117 -19.42 15.79 -32.90
C ARG A 117 -20.79 16.44 -33.09
N ALA A 118 -21.20 17.31 -32.17
CA ALA A 118 -22.46 18.03 -32.30
C ALA A 118 -22.48 19.00 -33.49
N LEU A 119 -21.37 19.72 -33.72
CA LEU A 119 -21.25 20.63 -34.88
C LEU A 119 -21.22 19.88 -36.20
N SER A 120 -20.44 18.80 -36.30
CA SER A 120 -20.39 17.99 -37.53
C SER A 120 -21.71 17.29 -37.87
N ALA A 121 -22.57 17.01 -36.86
CA ALA A 121 -23.92 16.53 -37.09
C ALA A 121 -24.86 17.61 -37.67
N ILE A 122 -24.63 18.89 -37.36
CA ILE A 122 -25.44 20.02 -37.84
C ILE A 122 -25.05 20.43 -39.26
N GLU A 123 -23.76 20.34 -39.62
CA GLU A 123 -23.26 20.74 -40.95
C GLU A 123 -23.65 19.77 -42.08
N ARG A 124 -24.17 18.58 -41.78
CA ARG A 124 -24.79 17.71 -42.78
C ARG A 124 -26.17 18.26 -43.15
N VAL A 125 -26.18 19.26 -44.04
CA VAL A 125 -27.37 19.62 -44.82
C VAL A 125 -27.81 18.34 -45.56
N PRO A 126 -29.03 17.83 -45.34
CA PRO A 126 -29.54 16.76 -46.18
C PRO A 126 -29.62 17.32 -47.59
N GLN A 127 -28.73 16.84 -48.46
CA GLN A 127 -28.77 17.11 -49.88
C GLN A 127 -30.14 16.61 -50.34
N ALA A 128 -31.02 17.54 -50.74
CA ALA A 128 -32.37 17.20 -51.17
C ALA A 128 -32.28 16.09 -52.24
N PRO A 129 -33.13 15.06 -52.19
CA PRO A 129 -33.11 14.00 -53.19
C PRO A 129 -33.27 14.64 -54.57
N ALA A 130 -32.28 14.42 -55.44
CA ALA A 130 -32.26 14.99 -56.78
C ALA A 130 -33.53 14.59 -57.54
N GLU A 131 -34.14 15.55 -58.23
CA GLU A 131 -35.26 15.29 -59.15
C GLU A 131 -34.81 14.26 -60.19
N VAL A 132 -35.58 13.17 -60.27
CA VAL A 132 -35.36 12.10 -61.25
C VAL A 132 -35.69 12.68 -62.64
N PRO A 133 -34.78 12.64 -63.62
CA PRO A 133 -35.11 13.08 -64.98
C PRO A 133 -36.19 12.16 -65.58
N PRO A 134 -37.17 12.70 -66.32
CA PRO A 134 -38.22 11.89 -66.92
C PRO A 134 -37.62 10.90 -67.92
N VAL A 135 -38.01 9.63 -67.77
CA VAL A 135 -37.66 8.55 -68.70
C VAL A 135 -38.45 8.76 -69.99
N GLU A 136 -37.77 9.00 -71.10
CA GLU A 136 -38.39 8.91 -72.44
C GLU A 136 -38.73 7.44 -72.71
N GLU A 137 -40.03 7.14 -72.82
CA GLU A 137 -40.53 5.83 -73.22
C GLU A 137 -40.18 5.56 -74.71
N PRO A 138 -39.62 4.39 -75.07
CA PRO A 138 -39.48 4.01 -76.48
C PRO A 138 -40.86 3.66 -77.08
N PRO A 139 -41.09 3.95 -78.37
CA PRO A 139 -42.38 3.74 -79.02
C PRO A 139 -42.72 2.25 -79.08
N VAL A 140 -43.92 1.89 -78.61
CA VAL A 140 -44.49 0.55 -78.73
C VAL A 140 -44.96 0.35 -80.18
N GLU A 141 -44.32 -0.58 -80.89
CA GLU A 141 -44.83 -1.13 -82.15
C GLU A 141 -46.14 -1.88 -81.87
N VAL A 142 -47.23 -1.45 -82.51
CA VAL A 142 -48.53 -2.12 -82.45
C VAL A 142 -48.46 -3.38 -83.29
N ILE A 143 -48.45 -4.54 -82.65
CA ILE A 143 -48.66 -5.83 -83.30
C ILE A 143 -50.18 -6.04 -83.38
N GLU A 144 -50.73 -5.94 -84.59
CA GLU A 144 -52.11 -6.33 -84.89
C GLU A 144 -52.17 -7.87 -84.92
N ASP A 145 -52.63 -8.47 -83.82
CA ASP A 145 -53.05 -9.86 -83.82
C ASP A 145 -54.54 -9.94 -84.21
N ASP A 146 -54.74 -10.47 -85.41
CA ASP A 146 -55.99 -10.86 -86.04
C ASP A 146 -56.51 -12.14 -85.37
N GLU A 147 -57.54 -12.02 -84.53
CA GLU A 147 -58.38 -13.15 -84.13
C GLU A 147 -59.85 -12.90 -84.52
N GLY A 148 -60.17 -13.31 -85.73
CA GLY A 148 -61.20 -14.33 -85.93
C GLY A 148 -62.66 -13.86 -86.02
N GLN A 149 -63.12 -13.60 -87.24
CA GLN A 149 -64.46 -14.04 -87.65
C GLN A 149 -64.35 -15.12 -88.74
N SER A 150 -64.98 -16.26 -88.43
CA SER A 150 -65.49 -17.36 -89.27
C SER A 150 -65.64 -17.04 -90.77
N VAL A 151 -65.55 -18.03 -91.67
CA VAL A 151 -66.71 -18.85 -92.10
C VAL A 151 -66.25 -20.13 -92.84
N GLU A 152 -66.84 -21.26 -92.41
CA GLU A 152 -67.13 -22.57 -93.08
C GLU A 152 -66.03 -23.40 -93.77
#